data_AF-A0A8I2CW15-F1
#
_entry.id   AF-A0A8I2CW15-F1
#
_cell.length_a   1.000
_cell.length_b   1.000
_cell.length_c   1.000
_cell.angle_alpha   90.00
_cell.angle_beta   90.00
_cell.angle_gamma   90.00
#
_symmetry.space_group_name_H-M   'P 1'
#
loop_
_entity.id
_entity.type
_entity.pdbx_description
1 polymer ?
#
loop_
_entity_poly.entity_id
_entity_poly.type
_entity_poly.pdbx_seq_one_letter_code
_entity_poly.pdbx_strand_id
1 'polypeptide(L)' 'MLFSFNRIPSTGDHFDFAGPRFEVIDMDGNRIDNILVTPAPKHVSDTDQLG' A
#
# COMPACT_ATOMS: atom_id res chain seq x y z
N MET A 1 -2.39 -7.31 -8.32
CA MET A 1 -3.34 -6.52 -7.51
C MET A 1 -4.42 -7.36 -6.81
N LEU A 2 -4.98 -8.44 -7.38
CA LEU A 2 -5.74 -9.44 -6.57
C LEU A 2 -4.93 -10.70 -6.19
N PHE A 3 -3.79 -10.93 -6.87
CA PHE A 3 -2.97 -12.14 -6.71
C PHE A 3 -2.08 -12.15 -5.45
N SER A 4 -1.91 -11.03 -4.75
CA SER A 4 -0.91 -10.91 -3.68
C SER A 4 -1.21 -11.80 -2.46
N PHE A 5 -2.47 -12.11 -2.19
CA PHE A 5 -2.87 -12.76 -0.95
C PHE A 5 -3.12 -14.27 -1.07
N ASN A 6 -3.29 -14.82 -2.29
CA ASN A 6 -3.65 -16.22 -2.53
C ASN A 6 -4.85 -16.73 -1.69
N ARG A 7 -5.69 -15.80 -1.23
CA ARG A 7 -6.93 -15.98 -0.47
C ARG A 7 -7.81 -14.75 -0.68
N ILE A 8 -9.08 -14.82 -0.24
CA ILE A 8 -9.90 -13.61 -0.11
C ILE A 8 -9.27 -12.73 0.99
N PRO A 9 -8.89 -11.47 0.69
CA PRO A 9 -8.33 -10.58 1.69
C PRO A 9 -9.40 -10.12 2.69
N SER A 10 -8.95 -9.62 3.83
CA SER A 10 -9.75 -9.02 4.89
C SER A 10 -9.32 -7.56 5.08
N THR A 11 -10.19 -6.74 5.67
CA THR A 11 -9.83 -5.39 6.10
C THR A 11 -8.58 -5.41 6.99
N GLY A 12 -7.62 -4.54 6.71
CA GLY A 12 -6.31 -4.46 7.35
C GLY A 12 -5.20 -5.28 6.67
N ASP A 13 -5.54 -6.18 5.74
CA ASP A 13 -4.52 -6.84 4.92
C ASP A 13 -3.80 -5.82 4.04
N HIS A 14 -2.48 -5.93 3.97
CA HIS A 14 -1.66 -5.00 3.19
C HIS A 14 -0.49 -5.69 2.51
N PHE A 15 0.02 -5.03 1.47
CA PHE A 15 1.24 -5.42 0.77
C PHE A 15 1.95 -4.17 0.23
N ASP A 16 3.27 -4.28 0.08
CA ASP A 16 4.08 -3.23 -0.51
C ASP A 16 4.35 -3.58 -1.99
N PHE A 17 4.15 -2.62 -2.89
CA PHE A 17 4.37 -2.83 -4.33
C PHE A 17 4.93 -1.57 -4.98
N ALA A 18 6.09 -1.71 -5.64
CA ALA A 18 6.78 -0.63 -6.34
C ALA A 18 7.11 0.60 -5.44
N GLY A 19 7.26 0.39 -4.13
CA GLY A 19 7.55 1.45 -3.15
C GLY A 19 6.42 1.71 -2.15
N PRO A 20 5.21 2.13 -2.59
CA PRO A 20 4.11 2.40 -1.67
C PRO A 20 3.53 1.13 -1.03
N ARG A 21 2.88 1.34 0.13
CA ARG A 21 2.04 0.34 0.81
C ARG A 21 0.59 0.49 0.36
N PHE A 22 -0.05 -0.64 0.09
CA PHE A 22 -1.47 -0.75 -0.21
C PHE A 22 -2.16 -1.54 0.90
N GLU A 23 -3.19 -0.96 1.51
CA GLU A 23 -3.96 -1.58 2.60
C GLU A 23 -5.44 -1.65 2.23
N VAL A 24 -6.04 -2.83 2.42
CA VAL A 24 -7.48 -3.04 2.23
C VAL A 24 -8.22 -2.39 3.40
N ILE A 25 -9.01 -1.36 3.14
CA ILE A 25 -9.80 -0.68 4.18
C ILE A 25 -11.28 -1.07 4.15
N ASP A 26 -11.77 -1.57 3.01
CA ASP A 26 -13.13 -2.07 2.89
C ASP A 26 -13.28 -3.16 1.81
N MET A 27 -14.17 -4.11 2.09
CA MET A 27 -14.50 -5.26 1.23
C MET A 27 -16.00 -5.24 0.93
N ASP A 28 -16.37 -5.38 -0.34
CA ASP A 28 -17.73 -5.65 -0.78
C ASP A 28 -17.83 -7.10 -1.28
N GLY A 29 -18.30 -7.99 -0.40
CA GLY A 29 -18.32 -9.43 -0.65
C GLY A 29 -16.92 -9.99 -0.92
N ASN A 30 -16.66 -10.46 -2.15
CA ASN A 30 -15.36 -10.99 -2.57
C ASN A 30 -14.52 -9.98 -3.39
N ARG A 31 -14.92 -8.71 -3.40
CA ARG A 31 -14.22 -7.62 -4.08
C ARG A 31 -13.69 -6.62 -3.07
N ILE A 32 -12.49 -6.12 -3.30
CA ILE A 32 -11.98 -4.96 -2.57
C ILE A 32 -12.72 -3.74 -3.11
N ASP A 33 -13.40 -2.99 -2.24
CA ASP A 33 -14.06 -1.73 -2.61
C ASP A 33 -13.08 -0.56 -2.46
N ASN A 34 -12.41 -0.47 -1.29
CA ASN A 34 -11.52 0.63 -0.96
C ASN A 34 -10.12 0.17 -0.55
N ILE A 35 -9.11 0.87 -1.06
CA ILE A 35 -7.69 0.68 -0.72
C ILE A 35 -7.10 2.01 -0.26
N LEU A 36 -6.41 1.99 0.88
CA LEU A 36 -5.54 3.09 1.30
C LEU A 36 -4.15 2.89 0.69
N VAL A 37 -3.66 3.92 0.00
CA VAL A 37 -2.29 3.95 -0.54
C VAL A 37 -1.44 4.88 0.31
N THR A 38 -0.42 4.32 0.94
CA THR A 38 0.59 5.10 1.68
C THR A 38 1.85 5.21 0.84
N PRO A 39 2.25 6.41 0.39
CA PRO A 39 3.51 6.62 -0.33
C PRO A 39 4.71 6.09 0.46
N ALA A 40 5.73 5.62 -0.24
CA ALA A 40 7.01 5.32 0.40
C ALA A 40 7.52 6.58 1.15
N PRO A 41 8.21 6.42 2.29
CA PRO A 41 8.86 7.53 2.95
C PRO A 41 9.70 8.29 1.92
N LYS A 42 9.53 9.62 1.86
CA LYS A 42 10.44 10.44 1.07
C LYS A 42 11.81 10.26 1.70
N HIS A 43 12.72 9.56 1.02
CA HIS A 43 14.11 9.59 1.40
C HIS A 43 14.55 11.05 1.20
N VAL A 44 14.69 11.79 2.29
CA VAL A 44 15.35 13.09 2.26
C VAL A 44 16.80 12.76 1.94
N SER A 45 17.15 12.78 0.66
CA SER A 45 18.56 12.74 0.24
C SER A 45 19.24 13.98 0.83
N ASP A 46 20.38 13.78 1.50
CA ASP A 46 21.24 14.78 2.16
C ASP A 46 21.84 15.83 1.20
N THR A 47 21.04 16.43 0.33
CA THR A 47 21.50 17.44 -0.64
C THR A 47 21.21 18.87 -0.19
N ASP A 48 20.48 19.08 0.91
CA ASP A 48 20.27 20.42 1.48
C ASP A 48 21.41 20.89 2.43
N GLN A 49 22.57 20.22 2.44
CA GLN A 49 23.73 20.62 3.26
C GLN A 49 24.90 21.27 2.50
N LEU A 50 24.73 21.64 1.22
CA LEU A 50 25.74 22.46 0.52
C LEU A 50 25.07 23.57 -0.29
N GLY A 51 25.01 24.77 0.30
CA GLY A 51 24.66 26.02 -0.39
C GLY A 51 23.98 27.04 0.50
#